data_AF-A0A2E8FH06-F1
#
_entry.id   AF-A0A2E8FH06-F1
#
_cell.length_a   1.000
_cell.length_b   1.000
_cell.length_c   1.000
_cell.angle_alpha   90.00
_cell.angle_beta   90.00
_cell.angle_gamma   90.00
#
_symmetry.space_group_name_H-M   'P 1'
#
loop_
_entity.id
_entity.type
_entity.pdbx_description
1 polymer ?
#
loop_
_entity_poly.entity_id
_entity_poly.type
_entity_poly.pdbx_seq_one_letter_code
_entity_poly.pdbx_strand_id
1 'polypeptide(L)'
;WVGVAVMVYAAISLLVTIENCFNVIVRAPVGRRWTRRVPLYWFVLTVSPLAVFAWYSVNGWFDTWIASVETWNWLLYLVLLGWNLLGAWLLMLAVYTLMPSSSPQWKPAAIGAAVSAMLLVIGLRGFGAYLNNAFTIGQLYGSLGLIPLFMFWVYLMWLAVLFGLEVAAILQALPGRRLEELERERKAEALVDPAAVMGVMEVIGERFMLGQSSSLVQLCERTGLPEVAVSKMLSGLAMENLVHRLEGPTDTVTLARSPDQISGVQLLEIAFRLVDYGDAGTGSALLARLRQAQRDLIDQTTLAGLVTEN
;
A
#
# COMPACT_ATOMS: atom_id res chain seq x y z
N TRP A 1 37.69 28.56 -11.49
CA TRP A 1 37.48 27.77 -10.26
C TRP A 1 36.10 27.97 -9.64
N VAL A 2 35.66 29.20 -9.36
CA VAL A 2 34.32 29.45 -8.78
C VAL A 2 33.17 28.86 -9.62
N GLY A 3 33.18 29.04 -10.95
CA GLY A 3 32.15 28.46 -11.83
C GLY A 3 32.08 26.93 -11.80
N VAL A 4 33.21 26.25 -11.69
CA VAL A 4 33.26 24.78 -11.56
C VAL A 4 32.66 24.34 -10.23
N ALA A 5 32.98 25.04 -9.14
CA ALA A 5 32.40 24.75 -7.82
C ALA A 5 30.88 24.94 -7.82
N VAL A 6 30.39 26.02 -8.44
CA VAL A 6 28.94 26.28 -8.58
C VAL A 6 28.26 25.20 -9.42
N MET A 7 28.88 24.76 -10.52
CA MET A 7 28.33 23.71 -11.37
C MET A 7 28.23 22.36 -10.65
N VAL A 8 29.28 21.97 -9.92
CA VAL A 8 29.30 20.74 -9.11
C VAL A 8 28.24 20.80 -8.02
N TYR A 9 28.12 21.95 -7.34
CA TYR A 9 27.08 22.16 -6.35
C TYR A 9 25.67 22.02 -6.94
N ALA A 10 25.41 22.65 -8.09
CA ALA A 10 24.11 22.57 -8.76
C ALA A 10 23.77 21.13 -9.18
N ALA A 11 24.75 20.39 -9.72
CA ALA A 11 24.56 19.00 -10.11
C ALA A 11 24.23 18.10 -8.90
N ILE A 12 24.95 18.26 -7.78
CA ILE A 12 24.67 17.53 -6.53
C ILE A 12 23.29 17.90 -5.99
N SER A 13 22.95 19.20 -5.98
CA SER A 13 21.64 19.69 -5.52
C SER A 13 20.50 19.09 -6.33
N LEU A 14 20.63 19.03 -7.67
CA LEU A 14 19.63 18.43 -8.55
C LEU A 14 19.44 16.94 -8.22
N LEU A 15 20.54 16.21 -8.06
CA LEU A 15 20.51 14.77 -7.77
C LEU A 15 19.82 14.49 -6.42
N VAL A 16 20.10 15.30 -5.39
CA VAL A 16 19.42 15.23 -4.09
C VAL A 16 17.91 15.47 -4.22
N THR A 17 17.50 16.47 -5.01
CA THR A 17 16.07 16.73 -5.25
C THR A 17 15.39 15.55 -5.93
N ILE A 18 16.01 14.98 -6.97
CA ILE A 18 15.45 13.82 -7.67
C ILE A 18 15.34 12.64 -6.70
N GLU A 19 16.34 12.38 -5.86
CA GLU A 19 16.27 11.28 -4.88
C GLU A 19 15.14 11.50 -3.87
N ASN A 20 14.97 12.74 -3.40
CA ASN A 20 13.89 13.09 -2.47
C ASN A 20 12.52 12.88 -3.12
N CYS A 21 12.33 13.28 -4.38
CA CYS A 21 11.10 13.00 -5.13
C CYS A 21 10.82 11.50 -5.23
N PHE A 22 11.85 10.70 -5.52
CA PHE A 22 11.71 9.25 -5.63
C PHE A 22 11.35 8.61 -4.29
N ASN A 23 12.01 9.05 -3.21
CA ASN A 23 11.73 8.58 -1.85
C ASN A 23 10.29 8.92 -1.41
N VAL A 24 9.76 10.08 -1.81
CA VAL A 24 8.37 10.46 -1.54
C VAL A 24 7.40 9.54 -2.28
N ILE A 25 7.61 9.28 -3.57
CA ILE A 25 6.75 8.41 -4.40
C ILE A 25 6.75 6.98 -3.86
N VAL A 26 7.93 6.43 -3.57
CA VAL A 26 8.09 5.06 -3.06
C VAL A 26 7.70 4.96 -1.57
N ARG A 27 7.34 6.08 -0.92
CA ARG A 27 6.96 6.17 0.50
C ARG A 27 8.01 5.55 1.43
N ALA A 28 9.28 5.81 1.14
CA ALA A 28 10.40 5.24 1.86
C ALA A 28 10.48 5.77 3.31
N PRO A 29 10.50 4.91 4.34
CA PRO A 29 10.66 5.34 5.73
C PRO A 29 12.10 5.79 5.97
N VAL A 30 12.30 7.11 6.01
CA VAL A 30 13.54 7.81 6.40
C VAL A 30 14.69 7.71 5.39
N GLY A 31 15.13 8.87 4.90
CA GLY A 31 16.26 8.97 3.99
C GLY A 31 17.58 8.54 4.63
N ARG A 32 18.42 7.80 3.90
CA ARG A 32 19.78 7.40 4.30
C ARG A 32 20.59 8.56 4.90
N ARG A 33 21.40 8.30 5.94
CA ARG A 33 22.35 9.27 6.52
C ARG A 33 23.25 9.86 5.41
N TRP A 34 23.46 11.18 5.44
CA TRP A 34 24.18 11.96 4.41
C TRP A 34 25.56 11.40 4.05
N THR A 35 26.24 10.77 5.02
CA THR A 35 27.54 10.12 4.85
C THR A 35 27.55 8.88 3.95
N ARG A 36 26.41 8.18 3.77
CA ARG A 36 26.28 7.08 2.79
C ARG A 36 25.83 7.55 1.40
N ARG A 37 25.39 8.81 1.25
CA ARG A 37 24.92 9.38 -0.02
C ARG A 37 26.08 9.85 -0.90
N VAL A 38 27.09 10.48 -0.30
CA VAL A 38 28.24 11.06 -1.02
C VAL A 38 28.98 10.05 -1.92
N PRO A 39 29.32 8.82 -1.48
CA PRO A 39 30.00 7.86 -2.34
C PRO A 39 29.11 7.36 -3.48
N LEU A 40 27.81 7.17 -3.21
CA LEU A 40 26.84 6.74 -4.21
C LEU A 40 26.68 7.80 -5.31
N TYR A 41 26.56 9.07 -4.92
CA TYR A 41 26.46 10.18 -5.87
C TYR A 41 27.72 10.35 -6.70
N TRP A 42 28.89 10.20 -6.08
CA TRP A 42 30.16 10.24 -6.79
C TRP A 42 30.25 9.10 -7.81
N PHE A 43 29.85 7.88 -7.42
CA PHE A 43 29.83 6.73 -8.31
C PHE A 43 28.84 6.92 -9.46
N VAL A 44 27.63 7.43 -9.19
CA VAL A 44 26.64 7.76 -10.24
C VAL A 44 27.21 8.79 -11.22
N LEU A 45 27.83 9.86 -10.71
CA LEU A 45 28.39 10.92 -11.55
C LEU A 45 29.52 10.43 -12.47
N THR A 46 30.34 9.48 -12.02
CA THR A 46 31.43 8.90 -12.83
C THR A 46 30.99 7.71 -13.69
N VAL A 47 30.08 6.88 -13.19
CA VAL A 47 29.62 5.68 -13.89
C VAL A 47 28.59 6.02 -14.95
N SER A 48 27.79 7.07 -14.80
CA SER A 48 26.82 7.48 -15.83
C SER A 48 27.49 7.77 -17.19
N PRO A 49 28.55 8.59 -17.31
CA PRO A 49 29.27 8.78 -18.58
C PRO A 49 29.86 7.49 -19.13
N LEU A 50 30.45 6.65 -18.26
CA LEU A 50 31.03 5.38 -18.67
C LEU A 50 29.97 4.40 -19.18
N ALA A 51 28.81 4.34 -18.52
CA ALA A 51 27.68 3.52 -18.92
C ALA A 51 27.10 3.97 -20.27
N VAL A 52 27.00 5.28 -20.50
CA VAL A 52 26.58 5.83 -21.81
C VAL A 52 27.57 5.45 -22.90
N PHE A 53 28.87 5.59 -22.64
CA PHE A 53 29.91 5.20 -23.61
C PHE A 53 29.87 3.69 -23.90
N ALA A 54 29.80 2.85 -22.87
CA ALA A 54 29.68 1.41 -23.01
C ALA A 54 28.41 1.02 -23.79
N TRP A 55 27.27 1.63 -23.46
CA TRP A 55 26.02 1.41 -24.17
C TRP A 55 26.14 1.78 -25.65
N TYR A 56 26.78 2.92 -25.96
CA TYR A 56 27.01 3.35 -27.33
C TYR A 56 27.89 2.36 -28.11
N SER A 57 28.99 1.88 -27.52
CA SER A 57 29.85 0.87 -28.13
C SER A 57 29.10 -0.44 -28.40
N VAL A 58 28.30 -0.91 -27.44
CA VAL A 58 27.49 -2.12 -27.59
C VAL A 58 26.45 -1.95 -28.69
N ASN A 59 25.80 -0.79 -28.80
CA ASN A 59 24.88 -0.52 -29.91
C ASN A 59 25.62 -0.54 -31.25
N GLY A 60 26.81 0.04 -31.34
CA GLY A 60 27.60 -0.01 -32.57
C GLY A 60 27.93 -1.44 -33.01
N TRP A 61 28.32 -2.31 -32.08
CA TRP A 61 28.54 -3.73 -32.37
C TRP A 61 27.24 -4.43 -32.78
N PHE A 62 26.13 -4.16 -32.08
CA PHE A 62 24.83 -4.74 -32.39
C PHE A 62 24.34 -4.32 -33.79
N ASP A 63 24.51 -3.05 -34.16
CA ASP A 63 24.15 -2.52 -35.48
C ASP A 63 25.00 -3.16 -36.60
N THR A 64 26.30 -3.35 -36.38
CA THR A 64 27.15 -4.07 -37.36
C THR A 64 26.77 -5.55 -37.48
N TRP A 65 26.42 -6.19 -36.37
CA TRP A 65 25.99 -7.58 -36.35
C TRP A 65 24.65 -7.75 -37.07
N ILE A 66 23.68 -6.86 -36.82
CA ILE A 66 22.36 -6.95 -37.45
C ILE A 66 22.44 -6.64 -38.95
N ALA A 67 23.34 -5.74 -39.37
CA ALA A 67 23.58 -5.44 -40.78
C ALA A 67 24.21 -6.61 -41.55
N SER A 68 24.87 -7.55 -40.86
CA SER A 68 25.43 -8.77 -41.46
C SER A 68 24.39 -9.88 -41.73
N VAL A 69 23.17 -9.72 -41.21
CA VAL A 69 22.09 -10.69 -41.36
C VAL A 69 21.17 -10.27 -42.50
N GLU A 70 21.22 -10.98 -43.62
CA GLU A 70 20.22 -10.82 -44.70
C GLU A 70 18.90 -11.50 -44.28
N THR A 71 17.92 -10.71 -43.88
CA THR A 71 16.57 -11.15 -43.48
C THR A 71 15.56 -10.09 -43.89
N TRP A 72 14.27 -10.37 -43.69
CA TRP A 72 13.19 -9.44 -43.97
C TRP A 72 13.33 -8.17 -43.14
N ASN A 73 13.28 -7.02 -43.80
CA ASN A 73 13.57 -5.71 -43.21
C ASN A 73 12.66 -5.35 -42.01
N TRP A 74 11.40 -5.80 -42.05
CA TRP A 74 10.45 -5.59 -40.94
C TRP A 74 10.86 -6.32 -39.66
N LEU A 75 11.47 -7.50 -39.79
CA LEU A 75 11.88 -8.35 -38.68
C LEU A 75 13.14 -7.77 -38.00
N LEU A 76 14.09 -7.27 -38.81
CA LEU A 76 15.25 -6.51 -38.32
C LEU A 76 14.81 -5.25 -37.55
N TYR A 77 13.81 -4.52 -38.05
CA TYR A 77 13.27 -3.35 -37.37
C TYR A 77 12.65 -3.68 -36.00
N LEU A 78 11.92 -4.81 -35.88
CA LEU A 78 11.38 -5.26 -34.61
C LEU A 78 12.47 -5.65 -33.61
N VAL A 79 13.52 -6.32 -34.07
CA VAL A 79 14.67 -6.70 -33.22
C VAL A 79 15.39 -5.45 -32.72
N LEU A 80 15.64 -4.46 -33.59
CA LEU A 80 16.24 -3.17 -33.20
C LEU A 80 15.37 -2.40 -32.19
N LEU A 81 14.05 -2.39 -32.40
CA LEU A 81 13.11 -1.78 -31.45
C LEU A 81 13.16 -2.50 -30.09
N GLY A 82 13.16 -3.84 -30.09
CA GLY A 82 13.27 -4.65 -28.88
C GLY A 82 14.58 -4.41 -28.14
N TRP A 83 15.70 -4.32 -28.86
CA TRP A 83 17.02 -4.03 -28.30
C TRP A 83 17.07 -2.65 -27.62
N ASN A 84 16.56 -1.62 -28.28
CA ASN A 84 16.51 -0.27 -27.73
C ASN A 84 15.62 -0.20 -26.47
N LEU A 85 14.45 -0.86 -26.53
CA LEU A 85 13.53 -0.95 -25.41
C LEU A 85 14.14 -1.68 -24.21
N LEU A 86 14.87 -2.78 -24.47
CA LEU A 86 15.58 -3.54 -23.43
C LEU A 86 16.66 -2.71 -22.74
N GLY A 87 17.40 -1.90 -23.50
CA GLY A 87 18.36 -0.94 -22.95
C GLY A 87 17.71 0.11 -22.05
N ALA A 88 16.64 0.76 -22.54
CA ALA A 88 15.89 1.74 -21.79
C ALA A 88 15.28 1.14 -20.51
N TRP A 89 14.80 -0.11 -20.60
CA TRP A 89 14.26 -0.86 -19.47
C TRP A 89 15.31 -1.15 -18.41
N LEU A 90 16.47 -1.69 -18.80
CA LEU A 90 17.59 -1.92 -17.89
C LEU A 90 18.06 -0.64 -17.21
N LEU A 91 18.14 0.46 -17.95
CA LEU A 91 18.51 1.75 -17.41
C LEU A 91 17.48 2.23 -16.36
N MET A 92 16.18 2.21 -16.68
CA MET A 92 15.13 2.61 -15.74
C MET A 92 15.06 1.69 -14.52
N LEU A 93 15.26 0.39 -14.70
CA LEU A 93 15.33 -0.58 -13.61
C LEU A 93 16.51 -0.27 -12.68
N ALA A 94 17.68 0.05 -13.24
CA ALA A 94 18.84 0.46 -12.45
C ALA A 94 18.55 1.76 -11.67
N VAL A 95 17.93 2.77 -12.29
CA VAL A 95 17.56 4.00 -11.59
C VAL A 95 16.56 3.70 -10.45
N TYR A 96 15.53 2.91 -10.70
CA TYR A 96 14.49 2.62 -9.70
C TYR A 96 14.96 1.74 -8.54
N THR A 97 16.06 1.01 -8.72
CA THR A 97 16.63 0.14 -7.70
C THR A 97 17.79 0.79 -6.94
N LEU A 98 18.60 1.60 -7.63
CA LEU A 98 19.77 2.26 -7.04
C LEU A 98 19.43 3.57 -6.34
N MET A 99 18.41 4.28 -6.83
CA MET A 99 18.11 5.64 -6.37
C MET A 99 17.31 5.69 -5.05
N PRO A 100 16.20 4.95 -4.88
CA PRO A 100 15.42 5.02 -3.65
C PRO A 100 16.21 4.46 -2.46
N SER A 101 15.99 5.02 -1.27
CA SER A 101 16.63 4.52 -0.04
C SER A 101 16.04 3.21 0.44
N SER A 102 14.79 2.92 0.08
CA SER A 102 14.12 1.64 0.32
C SER A 102 14.45 0.69 -0.82
N SER A 103 14.89 -0.53 -0.51
CA SER A 103 15.05 -1.58 -1.52
C SER A 103 13.67 -2.06 -1.99
N PRO A 104 13.20 -1.70 -3.20
CA PRO A 104 11.90 -2.13 -3.67
C PRO A 104 11.93 -3.62 -4.04
N GLN A 105 10.77 -4.27 -4.01
CA GLN A 105 10.64 -5.61 -4.57
C GLN A 105 10.97 -5.57 -6.06
N TRP A 106 11.80 -6.50 -6.54
CA TRP A 106 12.31 -6.49 -7.92
C TRP A 106 11.20 -6.60 -8.98
N LYS A 107 10.12 -7.33 -8.69
CA LYS A 107 9.01 -7.54 -9.64
C LYS A 107 8.21 -6.24 -9.91
N PRO A 108 7.67 -5.53 -8.90
CA PRO A 108 7.05 -4.21 -9.13
C PRO A 108 7.98 -3.19 -9.80
N ALA A 109 9.25 -3.14 -9.38
CA ALA A 109 10.23 -2.22 -9.96
C ALA A 109 10.47 -2.51 -11.45
N ALA A 110 10.56 -3.79 -11.84
CA ALA A 110 10.70 -4.21 -13.23
C ALA A 110 9.50 -3.80 -14.10
N ILE A 111 8.28 -3.93 -13.58
CA ILE A 111 7.06 -3.55 -14.31
C ILE A 111 6.99 -2.03 -14.50
N GLY A 112 7.23 -1.25 -13.44
CA GLY A 112 7.25 0.21 -13.56
C GLY A 112 8.37 0.73 -14.46
N ALA A 113 9.54 0.08 -14.43
CA ALA A 113 10.64 0.38 -15.35
C ALA A 113 10.25 0.09 -16.81
N ALA A 114 9.48 -0.97 -17.08
CA ALA A 114 9.02 -1.31 -18.43
C ALA A 114 8.06 -0.26 -18.97
N VAL A 115 7.12 0.18 -18.13
CA VAL A 115 6.19 1.28 -18.47
C VAL A 115 6.96 2.55 -18.79
N SER A 116 7.93 2.93 -17.95
CA SER A 116 8.74 4.12 -18.20
C SER A 116 9.57 3.99 -19.47
N ALA A 117 10.27 2.89 -19.66
CA ALA A 117 11.08 2.65 -20.86
C ALA A 117 10.26 2.75 -22.15
N MET A 118 9.05 2.19 -22.16
CA MET A 118 8.14 2.30 -23.30
C MET A 118 7.76 3.75 -23.58
N LEU A 119 7.38 4.51 -22.55
CA LEU A 119 7.05 5.94 -22.67
C LEU A 119 8.25 6.77 -23.15
N LEU A 120 9.46 6.50 -22.65
CA LEU A 120 10.69 7.19 -23.05
C LEU A 120 11.05 6.91 -24.51
N VAL A 121 10.95 5.66 -24.97
CA VAL A 121 11.21 5.28 -26.37
C VAL A 121 10.20 5.94 -27.31
N ILE A 122 8.91 5.93 -26.93
CA ILE A 122 7.86 6.62 -27.68
C ILE A 122 8.14 8.13 -27.74
N GLY A 123 8.47 8.74 -26.60
CA GLY A 123 8.79 10.16 -26.51
C GLY A 123 10.01 10.56 -27.35
N LEU A 124 11.09 9.77 -27.31
CA LEU A 124 12.30 10.01 -28.10
C LEU A 124 12.03 9.90 -29.61
N ARG A 125 11.27 8.90 -30.04
CA ARG A 125 10.90 8.76 -31.47
C ARG A 125 9.94 9.85 -31.93
N GLY A 126 8.96 10.21 -31.11
CA GLY A 126 8.05 11.33 -31.39
C GLY A 126 8.79 12.65 -31.53
N PHE A 127 9.78 12.90 -30.66
CA PHE A 127 10.65 14.07 -30.74
C PHE A 127 11.50 14.06 -32.02
N GLY A 128 12.12 12.93 -32.38
CA GLY A 128 12.88 12.80 -33.62
C GLY A 128 12.02 13.02 -34.87
N ALA A 129 10.81 12.47 -34.91
CA ALA A 129 9.87 12.68 -36.01
C ALA A 129 9.45 14.16 -36.13
N TYR A 130 9.20 14.83 -35.00
CA TYR A 130 8.87 16.25 -34.98
C TYR A 130 10.04 17.10 -35.49
N LEU A 131 11.27 16.84 -35.06
CA LEU A 131 12.46 17.57 -35.52
C LEU A 131 12.64 17.42 -37.03
N ASN A 132 12.56 16.21 -37.57
CA ASN A 132 12.69 15.97 -39.02
C ASN A 132 11.68 16.78 -39.84
N ASN A 133 10.45 16.93 -39.34
CA ASN A 133 9.42 17.72 -40.02
C ASN A 133 9.59 19.24 -39.81
N ALA A 134 9.96 19.67 -38.60
CA ALA A 134 10.12 21.09 -38.25
C ALA A 134 11.29 21.77 -38.98
N PHE A 135 12.41 21.07 -39.17
CA PHE A 135 13.54 21.59 -39.95
C PHE A 135 13.21 21.76 -41.44
N THR A 136 12.20 21.05 -41.95
CA THR A 136 11.76 21.13 -43.35
C THR A 136 10.89 22.37 -43.62
N ILE A 137 10.24 22.95 -42.59
CA ILE A 137 9.17 23.94 -42.76
C ILE A 137 9.61 25.41 -42.51
N GLY A 138 10.74 25.68 -41.83
CA GLY A 138 11.18 27.08 -41.67
C GLY A 138 12.54 27.30 -41.02
N GLN A 139 13.54 27.68 -41.83
CA GLN A 139 14.93 27.95 -41.39
C GLN A 139 15.10 29.15 -40.43
N LEU A 140 14.12 30.06 -40.36
CA LEU A 140 14.19 31.26 -39.50
C LEU A 140 13.65 31.04 -38.07
N TYR A 141 12.69 30.13 -37.88
CA TYR A 141 12.12 29.80 -36.56
C TYR A 141 12.67 28.49 -35.97
N GLY A 142 13.39 27.70 -36.77
CA GLY A 142 13.93 26.40 -36.37
C GLY A 142 14.93 26.45 -35.21
N SER A 143 15.77 27.50 -35.11
CA SER A 143 16.75 27.61 -34.02
C SER A 143 16.16 28.16 -32.71
N LEU A 144 15.28 29.17 -32.79
CA LEU A 144 14.62 29.76 -31.62
C LEU A 144 13.55 28.84 -31.03
N GLY A 145 12.84 28.07 -31.86
CA GLY A 145 11.82 27.10 -31.43
C GLY A 145 12.38 25.84 -30.76
N LEU A 146 13.69 25.56 -30.90
CA LEU A 146 14.33 24.40 -30.27
C LEU A 146 14.34 24.49 -28.75
N ILE A 147 14.47 25.68 -28.16
CA ILE A 147 14.57 25.81 -26.70
C ILE A 147 13.25 25.40 -26.02
N PRO A 148 12.07 25.96 -26.36
CA PRO A 148 10.81 25.52 -25.77
C PRO A 148 10.49 24.05 -26.06
N LEU A 149 10.81 23.58 -27.27
CA LEU A 149 10.60 22.20 -27.66
C LEU A 149 11.47 21.23 -26.85
N PHE A 150 12.75 21.56 -26.64
CA PHE A 150 13.65 20.79 -25.79
C PHE A 150 13.16 20.79 -24.34
N MET A 151 12.72 21.93 -23.80
CA MET A 151 12.13 22.00 -22.46
C MET A 151 10.88 21.12 -22.33
N PHE A 152 9.99 21.14 -23.33
CA PHE A 152 8.81 20.29 -23.36
C PHE A 152 9.17 18.80 -23.41
N TRP A 153 10.17 18.43 -24.21
CA TRP A 153 10.66 17.05 -24.27
C TRP A 153 11.27 16.60 -22.94
N VAL A 154 12.11 17.43 -22.31
CA VAL A 154 12.65 17.15 -20.96
C VAL A 154 11.52 16.97 -19.96
N TYR A 155 10.48 17.80 -20.02
CA TYR A 155 9.29 17.67 -19.17
C TYR A 155 8.58 16.33 -19.39
N LEU A 156 8.33 15.93 -20.64
CA LEU A 156 7.74 14.63 -20.96
C LEU A 156 8.61 13.45 -20.51
N MET A 157 9.92 13.55 -20.67
CA MET A 157 10.86 12.54 -20.19
C MET A 157 10.74 12.36 -18.67
N TRP A 158 10.76 13.44 -17.90
CA TRP A 158 10.56 13.37 -16.45
C TRP A 158 9.19 12.84 -16.07
N LEU A 159 8.13 13.23 -16.78
CA LEU A 159 6.79 12.70 -16.54
C LEU A 159 6.73 11.19 -16.76
N ALA A 160 7.36 10.67 -17.83
CA ALA A 160 7.46 9.24 -18.09
C ALA A 160 8.25 8.47 -17.02
N VAL A 161 9.33 9.06 -16.51
CA VAL A 161 10.11 8.51 -15.39
C VAL A 161 9.26 8.47 -14.11
N LEU A 162 8.68 9.59 -13.70
CA LEU A 162 7.90 9.64 -12.46
C LEU A 162 6.64 8.76 -12.54
N PHE A 163 5.99 8.69 -13.69
CA PHE A 163 4.83 7.84 -13.91
C PHE A 163 5.16 6.35 -13.76
N GLY A 164 6.25 5.88 -14.36
CA GLY A 164 6.67 4.48 -14.19
C GLY A 164 7.07 4.16 -12.75
N LEU A 165 7.66 5.11 -12.02
CA LEU A 165 7.98 4.95 -10.61
C LEU A 165 6.71 4.86 -9.74
N GLU A 166 5.71 5.69 -10.00
CA GLU A 166 4.41 5.63 -9.32
C GLU A 166 3.73 4.28 -9.55
N VAL A 167 3.76 3.75 -10.78
CA VAL A 167 3.24 2.41 -11.09
C VAL A 167 3.97 1.33 -10.29
N ALA A 168 5.31 1.40 -10.20
CA ALA A 168 6.07 0.48 -9.35
C ALA A 168 5.67 0.59 -7.86
N ALA A 169 5.50 1.81 -7.35
CA ALA A 169 5.11 2.06 -5.96
C ALA A 169 3.72 1.52 -5.63
N ILE A 170 2.74 1.72 -6.52
CA ILE A 170 1.37 1.19 -6.36
C ILE A 170 1.39 -0.34 -6.37
N LEU A 171 2.10 -0.95 -7.32
CA LEU A 171 2.24 -2.41 -7.39
C LEU A 171 2.94 -3.00 -6.17
N GLN A 172 3.87 -2.26 -5.56
CA GLN A 172 4.52 -2.66 -4.33
C GLN A 172 3.60 -2.51 -3.10
N ALA A 173 2.71 -1.51 -3.07
CA ALA A 173 1.80 -1.27 -1.96
C ALA A 173 0.59 -2.23 -1.93
N LEU A 174 0.17 -2.76 -3.08
CA LEU A 174 -1.01 -3.63 -3.21
C LEU A 174 -0.95 -4.90 -2.34
N PRO A 175 0.14 -5.69 -2.31
CA PRO A 175 0.24 -6.86 -1.42
C PRO A 175 0.33 -6.48 0.06
N GLY A 176 1.03 -5.38 0.37
CA GLY A 176 1.28 -4.94 1.75
C GLY A 176 0.04 -4.39 2.44
N ARG A 177 -0.75 -3.55 1.76
CA ARG A 177 -1.97 -2.96 2.32
C ARG A 177 -3.05 -3.99 2.63
N ARG A 178 -3.25 -4.97 1.75
CA ARG A 178 -4.24 -6.04 2.01
C ARG A 178 -3.84 -6.87 3.24
N LEU A 179 -2.56 -7.16 3.42
CA LEU A 179 -2.09 -7.89 4.60
C LEU A 179 -2.20 -7.05 5.89
N GLU A 180 -1.82 -5.77 5.85
CA GLU A 180 -1.96 -4.87 7.00
C GLU A 180 -3.42 -4.60 7.36
N GLU A 181 -4.32 -4.44 6.38
CA GLU A 181 -5.76 -4.29 6.60
C GLU A 181 -6.36 -5.55 7.23
N LEU A 182 -6.05 -6.74 6.69
CA LEU A 182 -6.50 -8.02 7.27
C LEU A 182 -5.91 -8.26 8.66
N GLU A 183 -4.66 -7.86 8.92
CA GLU A 183 -4.05 -7.94 10.26
C GLU A 183 -4.69 -6.94 11.23
N ARG A 184 -5.05 -5.74 10.78
CA ARG A 184 -5.69 -4.72 11.60
C ARG A 184 -7.14 -5.10 11.92
N GLU A 185 -7.87 -5.63 10.96
CA GLU A 185 -9.18 -6.25 11.16
C GLU A 185 -9.08 -7.42 12.14
N ARG A 186 -8.13 -8.35 11.94
CA ARG A 186 -7.90 -9.46 12.87
C ARG A 186 -7.52 -8.97 14.29
N LYS A 187 -6.68 -7.94 14.42
CA LYS A 187 -6.31 -7.36 15.73
C LYS A 187 -7.46 -6.61 16.38
N ALA A 188 -8.27 -5.89 15.62
CA ALA A 188 -9.48 -5.26 16.11
C ALA A 188 -10.52 -6.31 16.55
N GLU A 189 -10.60 -7.44 15.85
CA GLU A 189 -11.40 -8.61 16.24
C GLU A 189 -10.86 -9.30 17.50
N ALA A 190 -9.54 -9.33 17.71
CA ALA A 190 -8.91 -9.94 18.88
C ALA A 190 -8.92 -9.05 20.14
N LEU A 191 -9.23 -7.76 20.00
CA LEU A 191 -9.28 -6.77 21.09
C LEU A 191 -10.69 -6.58 21.67
N VAL A 192 -11.63 -7.47 21.34
CA VAL A 192 -12.93 -7.48 22.00
C VAL A 192 -12.73 -7.93 23.44
N ASP A 193 -12.85 -6.99 24.40
CA ASP A 193 -12.87 -7.32 25.82
C ASP A 193 -14.14 -8.16 26.12
N PRO A 194 -14.05 -9.26 26.88
CA PRO A 194 -15.22 -9.98 27.39
C PRO A 194 -16.27 -9.07 28.06
N ALA A 195 -15.84 -7.95 28.67
CA ALA A 195 -16.75 -6.94 29.21
C ALA A 195 -17.60 -6.24 28.13
N ALA A 196 -17.09 -6.10 26.89
CA ALA A 196 -17.81 -5.50 25.78
C ALA A 196 -18.99 -6.38 25.32
N VAL A 197 -18.85 -7.72 25.42
CA VAL A 197 -19.96 -8.66 25.16
C VAL A 197 -21.07 -8.51 26.21
N MET A 198 -20.69 -8.28 27.47
CA MET A 198 -21.64 -8.01 28.55
C MET A 198 -22.41 -6.72 28.29
N GLY A 199 -21.72 -5.63 27.92
CA GLY A 199 -22.37 -4.35 27.60
C GLY A 199 -23.32 -4.43 26.39
N VAL A 200 -22.97 -5.21 25.36
CA VAL A 200 -23.90 -5.48 24.25
C VAL A 200 -25.13 -6.24 24.74
N MET A 201 -24.96 -7.26 25.58
CA MET A 201 -26.07 -8.05 26.12
C MET A 201 -26.97 -7.28 27.09
N GLU A 202 -26.42 -6.34 27.85
CA GLU A 202 -27.16 -5.44 28.73
C GLU A 202 -28.09 -4.53 27.93
N VAL A 203 -27.59 -3.91 26.86
CA VAL A 203 -28.42 -3.06 25.97
C VAL A 203 -29.53 -3.86 25.31
N ILE A 204 -29.25 -5.11 24.90
CA ILE A 204 -30.29 -6.01 24.35
C ILE A 204 -31.30 -6.36 25.44
N GLY A 205 -30.86 -6.61 26.67
CA GLY A 205 -31.69 -6.92 27.83
C GLY A 205 -32.64 -5.80 28.24
N GLU A 206 -32.14 -4.57 28.36
CA GLU A 206 -32.93 -3.37 28.66
C GLU A 206 -34.05 -3.18 27.62
N ARG A 207 -33.70 -3.28 26.33
CA ARG A 207 -34.68 -3.11 25.25
C ARG A 207 -35.70 -4.24 25.22
N PHE A 208 -35.28 -5.46 25.51
CA PHE A 208 -36.19 -6.60 25.62
C PHE A 208 -37.20 -6.42 26.77
N MET A 209 -36.76 -5.92 27.93
CA MET A 209 -37.65 -5.60 29.07
C MET A 209 -38.67 -4.51 28.72
N LEU A 210 -38.31 -3.60 27.81
CA LEU A 210 -39.22 -2.58 27.25
C LEU A 210 -40.09 -3.11 26.09
N GLY A 211 -39.99 -4.39 25.73
CA GLY A 211 -40.74 -5.01 24.64
C GLY A 211 -40.27 -4.61 23.24
N GLN A 212 -39.03 -4.13 23.10
CA GLN A 212 -38.46 -3.65 21.84
C GLN A 212 -37.31 -4.55 21.36
N SER A 213 -37.11 -4.63 20.04
CA SER A 213 -35.92 -5.24 19.45
C SER A 213 -34.76 -4.24 19.36
N SER A 214 -33.55 -4.77 19.23
CA SER A 214 -32.31 -4.00 19.09
C SER A 214 -31.79 -4.13 17.68
N SER A 215 -31.52 -3.01 16.99
CA SER A 215 -30.86 -3.05 15.68
C SER A 215 -29.34 -2.99 15.85
N LEU A 216 -28.63 -3.57 14.89
CA LEU A 216 -27.16 -3.56 14.86
C LEU A 216 -26.58 -2.13 14.92
N VAL A 217 -27.20 -1.17 14.22
CA VAL A 217 -26.80 0.25 14.25
C VAL A 217 -26.95 0.85 15.65
N GLN A 218 -28.07 0.57 16.34
CA GLN A 218 -28.33 1.08 17.69
C GLN A 218 -27.37 0.50 18.72
N LEU A 219 -27.00 -0.78 18.57
CA LEU A 219 -26.02 -1.43 19.43
C LEU A 219 -24.64 -0.77 19.26
N CYS A 220 -24.23 -0.44 18.03
CA CYS A 220 -22.98 0.27 17.78
C CYS A 220 -22.99 1.68 18.40
N GLU A 221 -24.08 2.43 18.26
CA GLU A 221 -24.21 3.78 18.81
C GLU A 221 -24.17 3.80 20.35
N ARG A 222 -24.88 2.88 21.02
CA ARG A 222 -24.93 2.84 22.48
C ARG A 222 -23.68 2.28 23.13
N THR A 223 -23.02 1.31 22.49
CA THR A 223 -21.81 0.68 23.06
C THR A 223 -20.51 1.37 22.60
N GLY A 224 -20.58 2.23 21.57
CA GLY A 224 -19.41 2.87 20.96
C GLY A 224 -18.49 1.89 20.23
N LEU A 225 -18.95 0.66 19.98
CA LEU A 225 -18.15 -0.41 19.37
C LEU A 225 -18.23 -0.39 17.84
N PRO A 226 -17.17 -0.84 17.14
CA PRO A 226 -17.20 -1.01 15.70
C PRO A 226 -18.23 -2.04 15.25
N GLU A 227 -18.89 -1.76 14.11
CA GLU A 227 -19.94 -2.60 13.53
C GLU A 227 -19.52 -4.07 13.36
N VAL A 228 -18.29 -4.30 12.89
CA VAL A 228 -17.72 -5.63 12.68
C VAL A 228 -17.63 -6.42 13.98
N ALA A 229 -17.24 -5.76 15.08
CA ALA A 229 -17.14 -6.41 16.39
C ALA A 229 -18.52 -6.82 16.91
N VAL A 230 -19.50 -5.91 16.83
CA VAL A 230 -20.89 -6.17 17.25
C VAL A 230 -21.51 -7.30 16.42
N SER A 231 -21.35 -7.28 15.10
CA SER A 231 -21.88 -8.33 14.21
C SER A 231 -21.32 -9.72 14.56
N LYS A 232 -20.02 -9.82 14.87
CA LYS A 232 -19.39 -11.07 15.28
C LYS A 232 -19.86 -11.53 16.66
N MET A 233 -19.98 -10.63 17.63
CA MET A 233 -20.57 -10.92 18.94
C MET A 233 -21.99 -11.48 18.79
N LEU A 234 -22.84 -10.82 18.01
CA LEU A 234 -24.23 -11.25 17.76
C LEU A 234 -24.29 -12.62 17.09
N SER A 235 -23.40 -12.89 16.15
CA SER A 235 -23.28 -14.21 15.51
C SER A 235 -22.90 -15.29 16.52
N GLY A 236 -21.92 -15.02 17.38
CA GLY A 236 -21.52 -15.93 18.45
C GLY A 236 -22.61 -16.18 19.50
N LEU A 237 -23.28 -15.12 19.94
CA LEU A 237 -24.39 -15.18 20.89
C LEU A 237 -25.62 -15.90 20.31
N ALA A 238 -25.84 -15.79 18.99
CA ALA A 238 -26.88 -16.54 18.29
C ALA A 238 -26.56 -18.03 18.20
N MET A 239 -25.30 -18.41 17.98
CA MET A 239 -24.89 -19.83 17.99
C MET A 239 -25.08 -20.47 19.38
N GLU A 240 -24.88 -19.71 20.46
CA GLU A 240 -25.08 -20.15 21.84
C GLU A 240 -26.56 -20.06 22.32
N ASN A 241 -27.50 -19.74 21.42
CA ASN A 241 -28.93 -19.60 21.72
C ASN A 241 -29.23 -18.61 22.87
N LEU A 242 -28.44 -17.55 23.01
CA LEU A 242 -28.73 -16.43 23.92
C LEU A 242 -29.56 -15.35 23.23
N VAL A 243 -29.41 -15.25 21.91
CA VAL A 243 -29.90 -14.16 21.10
C VAL A 243 -30.53 -14.72 19.83
N HIS A 244 -31.67 -14.17 19.41
CA HIS A 244 -32.36 -14.57 18.19
C HIS A 244 -32.40 -13.41 17.19
N ARG A 245 -32.11 -13.70 15.92
CA ARG A 245 -32.24 -12.73 14.84
C ARG A 245 -33.66 -12.79 14.30
N LEU A 246 -34.31 -11.64 14.22
CA LEU A 246 -35.64 -11.52 13.61
C LEU A 246 -35.50 -11.44 12.09
N GLU A 247 -36.35 -12.16 11.36
CA GLU A 247 -36.44 -12.03 9.91
C GLU A 247 -37.09 -10.68 9.54
N GLY A 248 -36.30 -9.77 8.97
CA GLY A 248 -36.74 -8.45 8.55
C GLY A 248 -35.70 -7.70 7.71
N PRO A 249 -36.04 -6.52 7.14
CA PRO A 249 -35.15 -5.74 6.28
C PRO A 249 -33.96 -5.09 7.02
N THR A 250 -33.93 -5.18 8.36
CA THR A 250 -32.85 -4.69 9.21
C THR A 250 -32.42 -5.83 10.14
N ASP A 251 -31.11 -6.05 10.30
CA ASP A 251 -30.52 -7.08 11.17
C ASP A 251 -30.88 -6.73 12.63
N THR A 252 -32.05 -7.19 13.03
CA THR A 252 -32.72 -6.87 14.30
C THR A 252 -32.70 -8.10 15.18
N VAL A 253 -32.48 -7.86 16.46
CA VAL A 253 -32.05 -8.88 17.39
C VAL A 253 -32.80 -8.76 18.70
N THR A 254 -33.20 -9.90 19.27
CA THR A 254 -33.85 -10.00 20.57
C THR A 254 -33.20 -11.07 21.44
N LEU A 255 -33.44 -11.02 22.74
CA LEU A 255 -33.10 -12.14 23.62
C LEU A 255 -33.89 -13.40 23.23
N ALA A 256 -33.23 -14.55 23.30
CA ALA A 256 -33.83 -15.86 23.07
C ALA A 256 -34.44 -16.46 24.36
N ARG A 257 -34.09 -15.92 25.53
CA ARG A 257 -34.53 -16.40 26.85
C ARG A 257 -34.85 -15.21 27.76
N SER A 258 -35.63 -15.46 28.81
CA SER A 258 -35.90 -14.43 29.82
C SER A 258 -34.58 -13.93 30.44
N PRO A 259 -34.40 -12.61 30.65
CA PRO A 259 -33.23 -12.04 31.32
C PRO A 259 -32.93 -12.67 32.70
N ASP A 260 -33.96 -13.15 33.40
CA ASP A 260 -33.82 -13.79 34.72
C ASP A 260 -33.15 -15.18 34.65
N GLN A 261 -33.20 -15.82 33.48
CA GLN A 261 -32.67 -17.18 33.27
C GLN A 261 -31.22 -17.16 32.76
N ILE A 262 -30.67 -15.99 32.45
CA ILE A 262 -29.31 -15.82 31.97
C ILE A 262 -28.46 -15.40 33.16
N SER A 263 -27.65 -16.33 33.70
CA SER A 263 -26.71 -16.00 34.76
C SER A 263 -25.55 -15.18 34.20
N GLY A 264 -25.05 -14.21 34.97
CA GLY A 264 -23.90 -13.42 34.57
C GLY A 264 -22.65 -14.28 34.35
N VAL A 265 -22.50 -15.38 35.09
CA VAL A 265 -21.39 -16.33 34.92
C VAL A 265 -21.46 -17.04 33.57
N GLN A 266 -22.66 -17.49 33.16
CA GLN A 266 -22.85 -18.14 31.87
C GLN A 266 -22.54 -17.17 30.73
N LEU A 267 -23.00 -15.92 30.85
CA LEU A 267 -22.73 -14.88 29.87
C LEU A 267 -21.24 -14.56 29.77
N LEU A 268 -20.56 -14.43 30.92
CA LEU A 268 -19.13 -14.16 30.99
C LEU A 268 -18.30 -15.32 30.40
N GLU A 269 -18.71 -16.57 30.63
CA GLU A 269 -18.02 -17.73 30.06
C GLU A 269 -18.15 -17.79 28.54
N ILE A 270 -19.34 -17.49 28.01
CA ILE A 270 -19.57 -17.37 26.57
C ILE A 270 -18.78 -16.19 26.00
N ALA A 271 -18.73 -15.06 26.70
CA ALA A 271 -17.90 -13.92 26.32
C ALA A 271 -16.41 -14.31 26.23
N PHE A 272 -15.88 -15.03 27.22
CA PHE A 272 -14.50 -15.54 27.16
C PHE A 272 -14.27 -16.49 25.98
N ARG A 273 -15.20 -17.40 25.68
CA ARG A 273 -15.08 -18.32 24.53
C ARG A 273 -15.14 -17.62 23.18
N LEU A 274 -15.97 -16.58 23.06
CA LEU A 274 -16.10 -15.78 21.83
C LEU A 274 -14.85 -14.94 21.57
N VAL A 275 -14.15 -14.52 22.62
CA VAL A 275 -12.92 -13.73 22.55
C VAL A 275 -11.67 -14.61 22.38
N ASP A 276 -11.62 -15.79 23.00
CA ASP A 276 -10.47 -16.70 22.97
C ASP A 276 -10.33 -17.52 21.66
N TYR A 277 -11.03 -17.15 20.56
CA TYR A 277 -11.02 -17.88 19.27
C TYR A 277 -9.67 -17.85 18.49
N GLY A 278 -8.57 -17.56 19.18
CA GLY A 278 -7.22 -17.48 18.64
C GLY A 278 -6.17 -17.30 19.73
N ASP A 279 -6.01 -18.29 20.60
CA ASP A 279 -4.76 -18.55 21.34
C ASP A 279 -4.23 -17.41 22.25
N ALA A 280 -5.10 -16.59 22.86
CA ALA A 280 -4.66 -15.41 23.62
C ALA A 280 -4.55 -15.60 25.16
N GLY A 281 -5.04 -16.71 25.73
CA GLY A 281 -5.24 -16.80 27.20
C GLY A 281 -4.45 -17.86 27.94
N THR A 282 -3.90 -18.86 27.26
CA THR A 282 -3.67 -20.18 27.86
C THR A 282 -2.43 -20.28 28.78
N GLY A 283 -1.62 -19.22 28.93
CA GLY A 283 -0.32 -19.31 29.62
C GLY A 283 -0.11 -18.47 30.88
N SER A 284 -0.95 -17.46 31.19
CA SER A 284 -0.66 -16.54 32.30
C SER A 284 -1.48 -16.86 33.55
N ALA A 285 -0.80 -17.25 34.63
CA ALA A 285 -1.41 -17.50 35.93
C ALA A 285 -2.14 -16.26 36.51
N LEU A 286 -1.71 -15.04 36.14
CA LEU A 286 -2.36 -13.80 36.55
C LEU A 286 -3.72 -13.62 35.85
N LEU A 287 -3.78 -13.89 34.54
CA LEU A 287 -5.03 -13.83 33.78
C LEU A 287 -6.04 -14.87 34.30
N ALA A 288 -5.59 -16.07 34.65
CA ALA A 288 -6.44 -17.09 35.27
C ALA A 288 -7.02 -16.61 36.62
N ARG A 289 -6.22 -15.94 37.46
CA ARG A 289 -6.69 -15.35 38.73
C ARG A 289 -7.68 -14.20 38.52
N LEU A 290 -7.46 -13.34 37.52
CA LEU A 290 -8.41 -12.28 37.20
C LEU A 290 -9.75 -12.84 36.71
N ARG A 291 -9.72 -13.84 35.81
CA ARG A 291 -10.92 -14.53 35.34
C ARG A 291 -11.69 -15.18 36.50
N GLN A 292 -10.97 -15.80 37.44
CA GLN A 292 -11.61 -16.38 38.62
C GLN A 292 -12.26 -15.32 39.51
N ALA A 293 -11.56 -14.21 39.80
CA ALA A 293 -12.11 -13.12 40.60
C ALA A 293 -13.34 -12.47 39.95
N GLN A 294 -13.34 -12.33 38.61
CA GLN A 294 -14.51 -11.83 37.87
C GLN A 294 -15.70 -12.78 37.96
N ARG A 295 -15.49 -14.11 37.91
CA ARG A 295 -16.55 -15.10 38.11
C ARG A 295 -17.14 -15.02 39.51
N ASP A 296 -16.29 -14.98 40.52
CA ASP A 296 -16.73 -14.97 41.92
C ASP A 296 -17.56 -13.71 42.25
N LEU A 297 -17.31 -12.59 41.58
CA LEU A 297 -18.10 -11.35 41.70
C LEU A 297 -19.49 -11.42 41.04
N ILE A 298 -19.61 -12.20 39.97
CA ILE A 298 -20.81 -12.25 39.10
C ILE A 298 -21.68 -13.49 39.41
N ASP A 299 -21.24 -14.37 40.32
CA ASP A 299 -21.89 -15.65 40.66
C ASP A 299 -23.35 -15.52 41.11
N GLN A 300 -23.72 -14.37 41.68
CA GLN A 300 -25.07 -14.11 42.20
C GLN A 300 -25.89 -13.14 41.35
N THR A 301 -25.35 -12.62 40.24
CA THR A 301 -26.03 -11.64 39.39
C THR A 301 -26.62 -12.30 38.14
N THR A 302 -27.86 -11.94 37.81
CA THR A 302 -28.51 -12.31 36.55
C THR A 302 -28.48 -11.12 35.59
N LEU A 303 -28.70 -11.36 34.30
CA LEU A 303 -28.80 -10.27 33.32
C LEU A 303 -29.90 -9.25 33.70
N ALA A 304 -30.99 -9.71 34.30
CA ALA A 304 -32.02 -8.85 34.87
C ALA A 304 -31.49 -7.95 36.00
N GLY A 305 -30.68 -8.50 36.90
CA GLY A 305 -30.05 -7.73 37.98
C GLY A 305 -29.10 -6.64 37.46
N LEU A 306 -28.31 -6.95 36.43
CA LEU A 306 -27.40 -6.00 35.79
C LEU A 306 -28.13 -4.83 35.12
N VAL A 307 -29.25 -5.10 34.44
CA VAL A 307 -30.07 -4.07 33.77
C VAL A 307 -30.78 -3.16 34.78
N THR A 308 -31.08 -3.64 35.99
CA THR A 308 -31.78 -2.86 37.03
C THR A 308 -30.85 -2.02 37.93
N GLU A 309 -29.55 -2.32 37.95
CA GLU A 309 -28.55 -1.59 38.78
C GLU A 309 -27.96 -0.35 38.09
N ASN A 310 -28.21 -0.17 36.79
CA ASN A 310 -27.74 0.96 35.98
C ASN A 310 -28.83 2.04 35.82
#